data_AF-A0A2N8M9D7-F1
#
_entry.id   AF-A0A2N8M9D7-F1
#
_cell.length_a   1.000
_cell.length_b   1.000
_cell.length_c   1.000
_cell.angle_alpha   90.00
_cell.angle_beta   90.00
_cell.angle_gamma   90.00
#
_symmetry.space_group_name_H-M   'P 1'
#
loop_
_entity.id
_entity.type
_entity.pdbx_description
1 polymer ?
#
loop_
_entity_poly.entity_id
_entity_poly.type
_entity_poly.pdbx_seq_one_letter_code
_entity_poly.pdbx_strand_id
1 'polypeptide(L)'
;MRQEAKMLFNQADELLQQGMQSEDNLALIEAVDSYRRGLALLPRQKSPLQRDLVHTNLAVALETLGEREDGTERFEEAVEVYREALKEQTRERAPLDWAATQMNLGNALARLGERESGTARLEEAVAAFLEVAEEYTRARAPLDWAAAQMNRGNTLRMIGEREKGTARLEEAVEAYREALQEYTREVAPRDWATTQISLAAALETLGERESGTARLEEAVEAYRDALQELTRARSPLEWATTQNNLGTALKDLGARESGTARLEKAVEAHREATQELTRARVPDQWAVTQHNLAVVYRALFEKDREPRHLADAILAIDGALEECRTANKSRLIEMAGALREKILAAKGEL
;
A
#
# COMPACT_ATOMS: atom_id res chain seq x y z
N MET A 1 35.97 -16.72 -16.43
CA MET A 1 35.09 -17.37 -15.42
C MET A 1 35.00 -16.61 -14.10
N ARG A 2 35.85 -16.79 -13.05
CA ARG A 2 35.60 -16.11 -11.74
C ARG A 2 35.72 -14.58 -11.79
N GLN A 3 36.72 -14.06 -12.49
CA GLN A 3 36.93 -12.61 -12.63
C GLN A 3 35.88 -11.94 -13.53
N GLU A 4 35.41 -12.69 -14.52
CA GLU A 4 34.36 -12.28 -15.45
C GLU A 4 32.98 -12.24 -14.79
N ALA A 5 32.64 -13.26 -13.99
CA ALA A 5 31.42 -13.25 -13.19
C ALA A 5 31.39 -12.07 -12.20
N LYS A 6 32.53 -11.79 -11.55
CA LYS A 6 32.66 -10.64 -10.65
C LYS A 6 32.47 -9.30 -11.38
N MET A 7 33.00 -9.16 -12.59
CA MET A 7 32.81 -7.96 -13.41
C MET A 7 31.33 -7.77 -13.77
N LEU A 8 30.66 -8.85 -14.17
CA LEU A 8 29.23 -8.82 -14.50
C LEU A 8 28.38 -8.43 -13.29
N PHE A 9 28.71 -8.90 -12.09
CA PHE A 9 27.97 -8.51 -10.88
C PHE A 9 28.17 -7.05 -10.50
N ASN A 10 29.41 -6.57 -10.53
CA ASN A 10 29.67 -5.14 -10.28
C ASN A 10 28.92 -4.24 -11.28
N GLN A 11 28.94 -4.62 -12.57
CA GLN A 11 28.17 -3.91 -13.60
C GLN A 11 26.66 -3.97 -13.32
N ALA A 12 26.14 -5.13 -12.93
CA ALA A 12 24.74 -5.30 -12.59
C ALA A 12 24.32 -4.47 -11.36
N ASP A 13 25.17 -4.39 -10.33
CA ASP A 13 24.95 -3.55 -9.14
C ASP A 13 24.89 -2.06 -9.52
N GLU A 14 25.79 -1.59 -10.39
CA GLU A 14 25.79 -0.21 -10.89
C GLU A 14 24.52 0.09 -11.71
N LEU A 15 24.14 -0.81 -12.61
CA LEU A 15 22.93 -0.69 -13.43
C LEU A 15 21.65 -0.74 -12.59
N LEU A 16 21.62 -1.58 -11.54
CA LEU A 16 20.52 -1.63 -10.59
C LEU A 16 20.37 -0.29 -9.88
N GLN A 17 21.46 0.27 -9.35
CA GLN A 17 21.43 1.58 -8.68
C GLN A 17 20.99 2.70 -9.63
N GLN A 18 21.51 2.71 -10.86
CA GLN A 18 21.07 3.65 -11.90
C GLN A 18 19.57 3.51 -12.16
N GLY A 19 19.10 2.30 -12.46
CA GLY A 19 17.71 2.02 -12.78
C GLY A 19 16.75 2.37 -11.64
N MET A 20 17.15 2.18 -10.38
CA MET A 20 16.39 2.61 -9.20
C MET A 20 16.27 4.14 -9.11
N GLN A 21 17.31 4.88 -9.50
CA GLN A 21 17.36 6.35 -9.38
C GLN A 21 16.73 7.10 -10.56
N SER A 22 16.81 6.56 -11.78
CA SER A 22 16.49 7.31 -13.00
C SER A 22 15.17 6.94 -13.67
N GLU A 23 14.30 6.16 -13.02
CA GLU A 23 13.10 5.54 -13.62
C GLU A 23 13.40 4.78 -14.94
N ASP A 24 14.67 4.39 -15.14
CA ASP A 24 15.14 3.78 -16.38
C ASP A 24 14.98 2.26 -16.31
N ASN A 25 13.95 1.74 -16.99
CA ASN A 25 13.70 0.31 -17.07
C ASN A 25 14.76 -0.41 -17.90
N LEU A 26 15.44 0.26 -18.84
CA LEU A 26 16.48 -0.37 -19.64
C LEU A 26 17.68 -0.76 -18.77
N ALA A 27 18.12 0.14 -17.88
CA ALA A 27 19.18 -0.14 -16.92
C ALA A 27 18.83 -1.34 -16.01
N LEU A 28 17.58 -1.44 -15.55
CA LEU A 28 17.13 -2.60 -14.75
C LEU A 28 17.12 -3.90 -15.56
N ILE A 29 16.68 -3.86 -16.83
CA ILE A 29 16.70 -5.03 -17.72
C ILE A 29 18.15 -5.49 -17.95
N GLU A 30 19.06 -4.56 -18.21
CA GLU A 30 20.49 -4.88 -18.38
C GLU A 30 21.13 -5.40 -17.09
N ALA A 31 20.70 -4.91 -15.92
CA ALA A 31 21.12 -5.44 -14.63
C ALA A 31 20.69 -6.90 -14.46
N VAL A 32 19.41 -7.21 -14.72
CA VAL A 32 18.84 -8.57 -14.70
C VAL A 32 19.65 -9.51 -15.59
N ASP A 33 19.92 -9.12 -16.83
CA ASP A 33 20.69 -9.93 -17.77
C ASP A 33 22.14 -10.12 -17.32
N SER A 34 22.76 -9.10 -16.74
CA SER A 34 24.13 -9.16 -16.22
C SER A 34 24.24 -10.10 -15.01
N TYR A 35 23.28 -10.05 -14.07
CA TYR A 35 23.22 -11.00 -12.96
C TYR A 35 23.05 -12.44 -13.44
N ARG A 36 22.11 -12.70 -14.37
CA ARG A 36 21.87 -14.04 -14.93
C ARG A 36 23.12 -14.60 -15.61
N ARG A 37 23.81 -13.78 -16.42
CA ARG A 37 25.07 -14.17 -17.07
C ARG A 37 26.16 -14.47 -16.05
N GLY A 38 26.31 -13.65 -15.01
CA GLY A 38 27.28 -13.89 -13.95
C GLY A 38 26.98 -15.17 -13.15
N LEU A 39 25.71 -15.45 -12.85
CA LEU A 39 25.26 -16.66 -12.17
C LEU A 39 25.51 -17.93 -12.98
N ALA A 40 25.40 -17.87 -14.32
CA ALA A 40 25.71 -18.98 -15.22
C ALA A 40 27.21 -19.32 -15.25
N LEU A 41 28.08 -18.34 -14.99
CA LEU A 41 29.54 -18.51 -14.96
C LEU A 41 30.07 -18.99 -13.60
N LEU A 42 29.23 -19.06 -12.57
CA LEU A 42 29.59 -19.46 -11.21
C LEU A 42 29.12 -20.88 -10.87
N PRO A 43 30.03 -21.82 -10.61
CA PRO A 43 29.66 -23.16 -10.14
C PRO A 43 29.00 -23.08 -8.75
N ARG A 44 27.81 -23.70 -8.59
CA ARG A 44 26.99 -23.71 -7.36
C ARG A 44 27.78 -23.96 -6.06
N GLN A 45 28.78 -24.84 -6.09
CA GLN A 45 29.49 -25.26 -4.88
C GLN A 45 30.60 -24.30 -4.38
N LYS A 46 31.05 -23.32 -5.18
CA LYS A 46 32.30 -22.59 -4.87
C LYS A 46 32.13 -21.27 -4.13
N SER A 47 30.93 -20.67 -4.07
CA SER A 47 30.70 -19.40 -3.36
C SER A 47 29.22 -19.18 -2.99
N PRO A 48 28.60 -19.99 -2.10
CA PRO A 48 27.17 -19.89 -1.76
C PRO A 48 26.74 -18.48 -1.32
N LEU A 49 27.47 -17.87 -0.38
CA LEU A 49 27.16 -16.52 0.12
C LEU A 49 27.20 -15.42 -0.95
N GLN A 50 28.08 -15.53 -1.95
CA GLN A 50 28.11 -14.56 -3.06
C GLN A 50 26.98 -14.80 -4.04
N ARG A 51 26.50 -16.04 -4.13
CA ARG A 51 25.39 -16.42 -5.02
C ARG A 51 24.05 -15.96 -4.43
N ASP A 52 23.90 -16.05 -3.11
CA ASP A 52 22.71 -15.60 -2.39
C ASP A 52 22.47 -14.10 -2.59
N LEU A 53 23.49 -13.27 -2.31
CA LEU A 53 23.41 -11.81 -2.53
C LEU A 53 23.05 -11.45 -3.97
N VAL A 54 23.59 -12.18 -4.94
CA VAL A 54 23.30 -11.96 -6.36
C VAL A 54 21.86 -12.35 -6.71
N HIS A 55 21.34 -13.45 -6.16
CA HIS A 55 19.93 -13.81 -6.34
C HIS A 55 19.02 -12.74 -5.70
N THR A 56 19.36 -12.24 -4.51
CA THR A 56 18.62 -11.16 -3.86
C THR A 56 18.60 -9.91 -4.73
N ASN A 57 19.74 -9.44 -5.23
CA ASN A 57 19.80 -8.23 -6.06
C ASN A 57 19.11 -8.41 -7.42
N LEU A 58 19.20 -9.60 -8.01
CA LEU A 58 18.46 -9.95 -9.23
C LEU A 58 16.95 -9.88 -9.00
N ALA A 59 16.46 -10.45 -7.91
CA ALA A 59 15.04 -10.42 -7.58
C ALA A 59 14.55 -9.00 -7.27
N VAL A 60 15.34 -8.18 -6.56
CA VAL A 60 15.02 -6.75 -6.33
C VAL A 60 14.92 -5.98 -7.65
N ALA A 61 15.81 -6.25 -8.62
CA ALA A 61 15.74 -5.65 -9.94
C ALA A 61 14.44 -6.04 -10.68
N LEU A 62 14.04 -7.31 -10.58
CA LEU A 62 12.80 -7.83 -11.15
C LEU A 62 11.57 -7.23 -10.49
N GLU A 63 11.53 -7.14 -9.16
CA GLU A 63 10.44 -6.48 -8.43
C GLU A 63 10.31 -5.02 -8.83
N THR A 64 11.43 -4.29 -8.93
CA THR A 64 11.42 -2.88 -9.37
C THR A 64 10.88 -2.73 -10.79
N LEU A 65 11.20 -3.64 -11.71
CA LEU A 65 10.59 -3.69 -13.04
C LEU A 65 9.11 -4.03 -12.96
N GLY A 66 8.72 -5.01 -12.15
CA GLY A 66 7.34 -5.42 -11.92
C GLY A 66 6.48 -4.27 -11.42
N GLU A 67 6.98 -3.43 -10.51
CA GLU A 67 6.25 -2.24 -10.03
C GLU A 67 5.99 -1.21 -11.13
N ARG A 68 6.83 -1.17 -12.17
CA ARG A 68 6.75 -0.19 -13.27
C ARG A 68 6.04 -0.73 -14.51
N GLU A 69 5.96 -2.05 -14.65
CA GLU A 69 5.25 -2.74 -15.72
C GLU A 69 3.84 -3.13 -15.25
N ASP A 70 2.87 -3.32 -16.16
CA ASP A 70 1.48 -3.68 -15.79
C ASP A 70 1.30 -5.19 -15.52
N GLY A 71 2.27 -6.03 -15.90
CA GLY A 71 2.18 -7.50 -15.87
C GLY A 71 2.55 -8.16 -14.53
N THR A 72 2.42 -9.49 -14.46
CA THR A 72 2.80 -10.29 -13.28
C THR A 72 4.13 -11.01 -13.45
N GLU A 73 4.63 -11.09 -14.68
CA GLU A 73 5.73 -11.95 -15.10
C GLU A 73 7.02 -11.65 -14.33
N ARG A 74 7.29 -10.37 -14.02
CA ARG A 74 8.47 -9.96 -13.25
C ARG A 74 8.40 -10.38 -11.80
N PHE A 75 7.23 -10.27 -11.17
CA PHE A 75 7.05 -10.73 -9.79
C PHE A 75 7.09 -12.25 -9.71
N GLU A 76 6.49 -12.95 -10.68
CA GLU A 76 6.60 -14.41 -10.80
C GLU A 76 8.06 -14.85 -10.91
N GLU A 77 8.85 -14.16 -11.73
CA GLU A 77 10.28 -14.43 -11.84
C GLU A 77 11.04 -14.15 -10.54
N ALA A 78 10.78 -13.02 -9.88
CA ALA A 78 11.41 -12.67 -8.61
C ALA A 78 11.13 -13.74 -7.53
N VAL A 79 9.89 -14.22 -7.44
CA VAL A 79 9.48 -15.31 -6.55
C VAL A 79 10.29 -16.58 -6.81
N GLU A 80 10.48 -16.97 -8.07
CA GLU A 80 11.28 -18.15 -8.42
C GLU A 80 12.78 -17.97 -8.08
N VAL A 81 13.33 -16.77 -8.28
CA VAL A 81 14.71 -16.45 -7.89
C VAL A 81 14.90 -16.55 -6.38
N TYR A 82 13.99 -15.99 -5.57
CA TYR A 82 14.06 -16.10 -4.11
C TYR A 82 13.93 -17.55 -3.64
N ARG A 83 13.00 -18.32 -4.21
CA ARG A 83 12.84 -19.75 -3.90
C ARG A 83 14.09 -20.56 -4.24
N GLU A 84 14.78 -20.26 -5.34
CA GLU A 84 16.06 -20.91 -5.67
C GLU A 84 17.17 -20.53 -4.68
N ALA A 85 17.25 -19.26 -4.25
CA ALA A 85 18.21 -18.82 -3.24
C ALA A 85 18.02 -19.58 -1.90
N LEU A 86 16.77 -19.71 -1.45
CA LEU A 86 16.41 -20.38 -0.20
C LEU A 86 16.73 -21.89 -0.19
N LYS A 87 16.96 -22.53 -1.34
CA LYS A 87 17.44 -23.93 -1.39
C LYS A 87 18.87 -24.10 -0.91
N GLU A 88 19.72 -23.11 -1.13
CA GLU A 88 21.13 -23.14 -0.72
C GLU A 88 21.33 -22.44 0.62
N GLN A 89 20.60 -21.34 0.83
CA GLN A 89 20.58 -20.51 2.01
C GLN A 89 19.51 -21.01 2.99
N THR A 90 19.82 -22.06 3.75
CA THR A 90 18.85 -22.64 4.70
C THR A 90 18.86 -21.93 6.05
N ARG A 91 17.73 -22.02 6.76
CA ARG A 91 17.53 -21.46 8.10
C ARG A 91 18.61 -21.89 9.10
N GLU A 92 19.09 -23.13 9.03
CA GLU A 92 20.12 -23.66 9.95
C GLU A 92 21.51 -23.09 9.67
N ARG A 93 21.80 -22.78 8.40
CA ARG A 93 23.15 -22.35 7.96
C ARG A 93 23.35 -20.86 8.14
N ALA A 94 22.32 -20.08 7.82
CA ALA A 94 22.37 -18.62 7.82
C ALA A 94 20.99 -18.04 8.21
N PRO A 95 20.58 -18.14 9.49
CA PRO A 95 19.20 -17.83 9.90
C PRO A 95 18.75 -16.40 9.60
N LEU A 96 19.62 -15.41 9.80
CA LEU A 96 19.28 -14.00 9.51
C LEU A 96 19.19 -13.75 8.03
N ASP A 97 20.15 -14.25 7.26
CA ASP A 97 20.15 -14.03 5.82
C ASP A 97 18.97 -14.79 5.18
N TRP A 98 18.65 -15.99 5.66
CA TRP A 98 17.44 -16.74 5.27
C TRP A 98 16.18 -15.94 5.57
N ALA A 99 16.06 -15.36 6.77
CA ALA A 99 14.92 -14.52 7.14
C ALA A 99 14.81 -13.27 6.26
N ALA A 100 15.92 -12.64 5.89
CA ALA A 100 15.94 -11.53 4.95
C ALA A 100 15.43 -11.95 3.56
N THR A 101 15.91 -13.07 3.02
CA THR A 101 15.47 -13.60 1.72
C THR A 101 14.00 -14.03 1.78
N GLN A 102 13.55 -14.63 2.88
CA GLN A 102 12.16 -15.03 3.10
C GLN A 102 11.23 -13.81 3.23
N MET A 103 11.70 -12.71 3.84
CA MET A 103 10.97 -11.45 3.92
C MET A 103 10.74 -10.87 2.52
N ASN A 104 11.77 -10.88 1.68
CA ASN A 104 11.67 -10.42 0.30
C ASN A 104 10.78 -11.33 -0.56
N LEU A 105 10.85 -12.66 -0.37
CA LEU A 105 9.91 -13.59 -0.99
C LEU A 105 8.47 -13.25 -0.60
N GLY A 106 8.20 -13.00 0.68
CA GLY A 106 6.89 -12.58 1.17
C GLY A 106 6.40 -11.29 0.52
N ASN A 107 7.27 -10.30 0.37
CA ASN A 107 6.95 -9.04 -0.31
C ASN A 107 6.60 -9.27 -1.80
N ALA A 108 7.42 -10.03 -2.53
CA ALA A 108 7.19 -10.35 -3.94
C ALA A 108 5.86 -11.12 -4.14
N LEU A 109 5.57 -12.09 -3.26
CA LEU A 109 4.31 -12.82 -3.24
C LEU A 109 3.11 -11.92 -2.94
N ALA A 110 3.27 -10.95 -2.01
CA ALA A 110 2.21 -9.99 -1.70
C ALA A 110 1.91 -9.08 -2.90
N ARG A 111 2.94 -8.58 -3.60
CA ARG A 111 2.80 -7.76 -4.82
C ARG A 111 2.18 -8.53 -5.98
N LEU A 112 2.61 -9.78 -6.19
CA LEU A 112 1.99 -10.66 -7.17
C LEU A 112 0.50 -10.89 -6.82
N GLY A 113 0.23 -11.24 -5.57
CA GLY A 113 -1.13 -11.47 -5.08
C GLY A 113 -2.01 -10.22 -5.16
N GLU A 114 -1.46 -9.01 -5.04
CA GLU A 114 -2.17 -7.73 -5.23
C GLU A 114 -2.78 -7.63 -6.63
N ARG A 115 -2.04 -8.07 -7.65
CA ARG A 115 -2.45 -8.02 -9.07
C ARG A 115 -3.35 -9.19 -9.47
N GLU A 116 -3.29 -10.30 -8.74
CA GLU A 116 -4.17 -11.45 -8.92
C GLU A 116 -5.54 -11.25 -8.26
N SER A 117 -6.55 -11.94 -8.77
CA SER A 117 -7.90 -11.93 -8.17
C SER A 117 -8.06 -12.88 -6.97
N GLY A 118 -7.23 -13.94 -6.89
CA GLY A 118 -7.28 -14.95 -5.83
C GLY A 118 -6.45 -14.59 -4.59
N THR A 119 -6.56 -15.35 -3.51
CA THR A 119 -5.83 -15.10 -2.26
C THR A 119 -4.61 -16.00 -2.06
N ALA A 120 -4.41 -17.02 -2.90
CA ALA A 120 -3.39 -18.04 -2.67
C ALA A 120 -1.96 -17.49 -2.51
N ARG A 121 -1.55 -16.53 -3.35
CA ARG A 121 -0.24 -15.87 -3.22
C ARG A 121 -0.14 -14.97 -2.00
N LEU A 122 -1.23 -14.33 -1.61
CA LEU A 122 -1.29 -13.54 -0.39
C LEU A 122 -1.18 -14.43 0.86
N GLU A 123 -1.83 -15.60 0.86
CA GLU A 123 -1.72 -16.57 1.94
C GLU A 123 -0.29 -17.13 2.06
N GLU A 124 0.38 -17.36 0.93
CA GLU A 124 1.79 -17.74 0.89
C GLU A 124 2.70 -16.63 1.47
N ALA A 125 2.44 -15.36 1.13
CA ALA A 125 3.15 -14.22 1.71
C ALA A 125 2.95 -14.11 3.23
N VAL A 126 1.72 -14.32 3.73
CA VAL A 126 1.45 -14.36 5.18
C VAL A 126 2.27 -15.45 5.88
N ALA A 127 2.34 -16.65 5.28
CA ALA A 127 3.16 -17.74 5.81
C ALA A 127 4.65 -17.39 5.84
N ALA A 128 5.17 -16.76 4.79
CA ALA A 128 6.56 -16.30 4.73
C ALA A 128 6.88 -15.28 5.84
N PHE A 129 6.02 -14.29 6.08
CA PHE A 129 6.24 -13.31 7.14
C PHE A 129 6.17 -13.90 8.56
N LEU A 130 5.31 -14.90 8.78
CA LEU A 130 5.29 -15.64 10.05
C LEU A 130 6.61 -16.37 10.30
N GLU A 131 7.14 -17.04 9.27
CA GLU A 131 8.44 -17.71 9.31
C GLU A 131 9.59 -16.73 9.61
N VAL A 132 9.58 -15.54 9.00
CA VAL A 132 10.56 -14.48 9.28
C VAL A 132 10.52 -14.06 10.75
N ALA A 133 9.32 -13.90 11.32
CA ALA A 133 9.14 -13.47 12.71
C ALA A 133 9.65 -14.48 13.75
N GLU A 134 9.90 -15.75 13.36
CA GLU A 134 10.54 -16.74 14.23
C GLU A 134 12.06 -16.52 14.36
N GLU A 135 12.71 -15.94 13.34
CA GLU A 135 14.16 -15.66 13.34
C GLU A 135 14.48 -14.22 13.75
N TYR A 136 13.72 -13.27 13.21
CA TYR A 136 13.72 -11.88 13.64
C TYR A 136 12.84 -11.75 14.87
N THR A 137 13.29 -12.19 16.03
CA THR A 137 12.52 -12.00 17.26
C THR A 137 12.63 -10.55 17.74
N ARG A 138 11.63 -10.07 18.50
CA ARG A 138 11.69 -8.75 19.18
C ARG A 138 12.98 -8.50 19.96
N ALA A 139 13.54 -9.54 20.58
CA ALA A 139 14.76 -9.42 21.38
C ALA A 139 16.04 -9.28 20.52
N ARG A 140 16.03 -9.80 19.29
CA ARG A 140 17.20 -9.89 18.42
C ARG A 140 17.23 -8.78 17.37
N ALA A 141 16.07 -8.51 16.79
CA ALA A 141 15.89 -7.60 15.66
C ALA A 141 14.49 -6.95 15.75
N PRO A 142 14.25 -6.04 16.73
CA PRO A 142 12.91 -5.51 17.01
C PRO A 142 12.29 -4.78 15.81
N LEU A 143 13.08 -4.00 15.08
CA LEU A 143 12.58 -3.27 13.91
C LEU A 143 12.30 -4.19 12.73
N ASP A 144 13.15 -5.19 12.47
CA ASP A 144 12.89 -6.16 11.39
C ASP A 144 11.70 -7.07 11.73
N TRP A 145 11.51 -7.42 13.00
CA TRP A 145 10.30 -8.11 13.47
C TRP A 145 9.04 -7.26 13.23
N ALA A 146 9.10 -5.96 13.56
CA ALA A 146 7.99 -5.04 13.33
C ALA A 146 7.71 -4.84 11.82
N ALA A 147 8.74 -4.80 10.98
CA ALA A 147 8.60 -4.80 9.53
C ALA A 147 7.84 -6.04 9.04
N ALA A 148 8.22 -7.23 9.52
CA ALA A 148 7.53 -8.47 9.18
C ALA A 148 6.06 -8.45 9.62
N GLN A 149 5.74 -7.95 10.81
CA GLN A 149 4.36 -7.81 11.27
C GLN A 149 3.57 -6.77 10.47
N MET A 150 4.17 -5.62 10.14
CA MET A 150 3.53 -4.61 9.30
C MET A 150 3.20 -5.18 7.91
N ASN A 151 4.13 -5.90 7.29
CA ASN A 151 3.92 -6.52 5.97
C ASN A 151 2.86 -7.63 6.04
N ARG A 152 2.92 -8.47 7.07
CA ARG A 152 1.86 -9.45 7.36
C ARG A 152 0.49 -8.78 7.49
N GLY A 153 0.40 -7.68 8.23
CA GLY A 153 -0.82 -6.90 8.38
C GLY A 153 -1.35 -6.36 7.05
N ASN A 154 -0.47 -5.81 6.20
CA ASN A 154 -0.83 -5.32 4.86
C ASN A 154 -1.41 -6.44 4.00
N THR A 155 -0.75 -7.60 3.97
CA THR A 155 -1.21 -8.76 3.19
C THR A 155 -2.52 -9.33 3.73
N LEU A 156 -2.68 -9.45 5.04
CA LEU A 156 -3.92 -9.89 5.68
C LEU A 156 -5.08 -8.95 5.39
N ARG A 157 -4.84 -7.63 5.38
CA ARG A 157 -5.85 -6.64 5.00
C ARG A 157 -6.33 -6.86 3.57
N MET A 158 -5.42 -7.09 2.62
CA MET A 158 -5.77 -7.37 1.21
C MET A 158 -6.59 -8.65 1.06
N ILE A 159 -6.27 -9.71 1.81
CA ILE A 159 -7.09 -10.93 1.85
C ILE A 159 -8.48 -10.59 2.42
N GLY A 160 -8.51 -9.91 3.56
CA GLY A 160 -9.74 -9.52 4.24
C GLY A 160 -10.67 -8.66 3.37
N GLU A 161 -10.13 -7.73 2.59
CA GLU A 161 -10.87 -6.91 1.63
C GLU A 161 -11.55 -7.74 0.53
N ARG A 162 -10.96 -8.87 0.13
CA ARG A 162 -11.53 -9.81 -0.86
C ARG A 162 -12.56 -10.76 -0.25
N GLU A 163 -12.44 -11.04 1.04
CA GLU A 163 -13.34 -11.92 1.78
C GLU A 163 -14.58 -11.19 2.33
N LYS A 164 -15.65 -11.93 2.60
CA LYS A 164 -16.86 -11.39 3.25
C LYS A 164 -16.72 -11.27 4.78
N GLY A 165 -15.91 -12.13 5.39
CA GLY A 165 -15.74 -12.19 6.85
C GLY A 165 -14.80 -11.11 7.39
N THR A 166 -14.71 -10.98 8.71
CA THR A 166 -13.84 -9.99 9.38
C THR A 166 -12.53 -10.57 9.91
N ALA A 167 -12.41 -11.89 10.02
CA ALA A 167 -11.28 -12.55 10.69
C ALA A 167 -9.90 -12.08 10.19
N ARG A 168 -9.69 -12.04 8.87
CA ARG A 168 -8.41 -11.58 8.30
C ARG A 168 -8.12 -10.10 8.54
N LEU A 169 -9.15 -9.25 8.61
CA LEU A 169 -8.98 -7.85 8.97
C LEU A 169 -8.67 -7.68 10.47
N GLU A 170 -9.26 -8.51 11.33
CA GLU A 170 -8.95 -8.54 12.76
C GLU A 170 -7.49 -8.96 13.00
N GLU A 171 -7.03 -10.01 12.32
CA GLU A 171 -5.62 -10.42 12.34
C GLU A 171 -4.69 -9.33 11.81
N ALA A 172 -5.11 -8.58 10.79
CA ALA A 172 -4.33 -7.44 10.26
C ALA A 172 -4.17 -6.34 11.33
N VAL A 173 -5.27 -5.99 12.02
CA VAL A 173 -5.26 -5.01 13.12
C VAL A 173 -4.33 -5.45 14.25
N GLU A 174 -4.35 -6.74 14.63
CA GLU A 174 -3.40 -7.28 15.62
C GLU A 174 -1.95 -7.13 15.14
N ALA A 175 -1.64 -7.52 13.90
CA ALA A 175 -0.29 -7.42 13.36
C ALA A 175 0.24 -5.97 13.33
N TYR A 176 -0.59 -5.00 12.97
CA TYR A 176 -0.17 -3.59 13.03
C TYR A 176 0.03 -3.09 14.46
N ARG A 177 -0.84 -3.45 15.39
CA ARG A 177 -0.68 -3.08 16.81
C ARG A 177 0.56 -3.72 17.42
N GLU A 178 0.91 -4.92 16.98
CA GLU A 178 2.16 -5.58 17.31
C GLU A 178 3.37 -4.81 16.78
N ALA A 179 3.38 -4.45 15.50
CA ALA A 179 4.44 -3.62 14.91
C ALA A 179 4.61 -2.27 15.64
N LEU A 180 3.51 -1.61 16.00
CA LEU A 180 3.50 -0.33 16.72
C LEU A 180 4.06 -0.39 18.15
N GLN A 181 4.30 -1.59 18.71
CA GLN A 181 4.99 -1.72 20.00
C GLN A 181 6.50 -1.46 19.86
N GLU A 182 7.08 -1.73 18.69
CA GLU A 182 8.51 -1.49 18.41
C GLU A 182 8.70 -0.24 17.54
N TYR A 183 7.83 -0.05 16.54
CA TYR A 183 7.71 1.21 15.79
C TYR A 183 6.98 2.23 16.65
N THR A 184 7.74 2.92 17.49
CA THR A 184 7.26 4.10 18.22
C THR A 184 7.58 5.37 17.44
N ARG A 185 6.86 6.45 17.75
CA ARG A 185 7.09 7.77 17.17
C ARG A 185 8.54 8.24 17.37
N GLU A 186 9.16 7.91 18.50
CA GLU A 186 10.50 8.33 18.85
C GLU A 186 11.59 7.48 18.17
N VAL A 187 11.36 6.18 18.00
CA VAL A 187 12.35 5.24 17.45
C VAL A 187 12.32 5.22 15.92
N ALA A 188 11.13 5.17 15.33
CA ALA A 188 10.92 5.04 13.90
C ALA A 188 9.70 5.89 13.46
N PRO A 189 9.80 7.23 13.48
CA PRO A 189 8.65 8.11 13.28
C PRO A 189 7.92 7.87 11.95
N ARG A 190 8.67 7.57 10.88
CA ARG A 190 8.08 7.30 9.57
C ARG A 190 7.34 5.97 9.54
N ASP A 191 7.97 4.89 10.03
CA ASP A 191 7.37 3.55 10.07
C ASP A 191 6.19 3.49 11.03
N TRP A 192 6.25 4.23 12.14
CA TRP A 192 5.12 4.42 13.03
C TRP A 192 3.95 5.09 12.30
N ALA A 193 4.19 6.20 11.60
CA ALA A 193 3.12 6.91 10.89
C ALA A 193 2.51 6.09 9.74
N THR A 194 3.32 5.38 8.96
CA THR A 194 2.81 4.49 7.90
C THR A 194 2.05 3.30 8.47
N THR A 195 2.51 2.71 9.58
CA THR A 195 1.79 1.63 10.26
C THR A 195 0.46 2.12 10.83
N GLN A 196 0.39 3.34 11.36
CA GLN A 196 -0.86 3.96 11.81
C GLN A 196 -1.87 4.14 10.66
N ILE A 197 -1.41 4.56 9.47
CA ILE A 197 -2.27 4.65 8.27
C ILE A 197 -2.83 3.29 7.89
N SER A 198 -1.99 2.25 7.87
CA SER A 198 -2.42 0.89 7.54
C SER A 198 -3.37 0.30 8.57
N LEU A 199 -3.13 0.56 9.86
CA LEU A 199 -4.03 0.22 10.95
C LEU A 199 -5.39 0.91 10.77
N ALA A 200 -5.39 2.21 10.50
CA ALA A 200 -6.61 2.98 10.27
C ALA A 200 -7.43 2.44 9.10
N ALA A 201 -6.79 2.09 7.98
CA ALA A 201 -7.48 1.52 6.81
C ALA A 201 -8.13 0.16 7.12
N ALA A 202 -7.45 -0.71 7.87
CA ALA A 202 -8.03 -1.99 8.29
C ALA A 202 -9.20 -1.81 9.27
N LEU A 203 -9.08 -0.87 10.21
CA LEU A 203 -10.14 -0.49 11.14
C LEU A 203 -11.34 0.13 10.43
N GLU A 204 -11.11 0.94 9.39
CA GLU A 204 -12.16 1.50 8.54
C GLU A 204 -12.95 0.40 7.84
N THR A 205 -12.25 -0.54 7.17
CA THR A 205 -12.90 -1.66 6.47
C THR A 205 -13.67 -2.58 7.43
N LEU A 206 -13.15 -2.82 8.64
CA LEU A 206 -13.90 -3.51 9.71
C LEU A 206 -15.13 -2.72 10.11
N GLY A 207 -14.95 -1.42 10.36
CA GLY A 207 -16.01 -0.50 10.74
C GLY A 207 -17.14 -0.53 9.72
N GLU A 208 -16.86 -0.48 8.43
CA GLU A 208 -17.84 -0.59 7.34
C GLU A 208 -18.68 -1.87 7.39
N ARG A 209 -18.08 -3.00 7.81
CA ARG A 209 -18.74 -4.32 7.92
C ARG A 209 -19.54 -4.48 9.21
N GLU A 210 -19.19 -3.70 10.24
CA GLU A 210 -19.83 -3.71 11.55
C GLU A 210 -20.89 -2.59 11.67
N SER A 211 -21.82 -2.72 12.62
CA SER A 211 -22.84 -1.69 12.88
C SER A 211 -22.40 -0.60 13.87
N GLY A 212 -21.38 -0.85 14.69
CA GLY A 212 -20.91 0.07 15.74
C GLY A 212 -19.97 1.16 15.24
N THR A 213 -19.72 2.20 16.05
CA THR A 213 -18.81 3.30 15.68
C THR A 213 -17.38 3.12 16.16
N ALA A 214 -17.14 2.23 17.12
CA ALA A 214 -15.86 2.12 17.83
C ALA A 214 -14.65 1.92 16.90
N ARG A 215 -14.76 1.04 15.88
CA ARG A 215 -13.68 0.82 14.90
C ARG A 215 -13.40 2.05 14.04
N LEU A 216 -14.45 2.77 13.62
CA LEU A 216 -14.31 4.00 12.84
C LEU A 216 -13.74 5.15 13.66
N GLU A 217 -14.10 5.24 14.95
CA GLU A 217 -13.50 6.18 15.88
C GLU A 217 -12.00 5.90 16.05
N GLU A 218 -11.62 4.64 16.22
CA GLU A 218 -10.21 4.22 16.30
C GLU A 218 -9.45 4.52 15.00
N ALA A 219 -10.05 4.28 13.83
CA ALA A 219 -9.46 4.61 12.53
C ALA A 219 -9.18 6.12 12.40
N VAL A 220 -10.12 6.96 12.82
CA VAL A 220 -9.96 8.41 12.82
C VAL A 220 -8.80 8.86 13.70
N GLU A 221 -8.65 8.29 14.90
CA GLU A 221 -7.52 8.64 15.79
C GLU A 221 -6.19 8.16 15.21
N ALA A 222 -6.11 6.95 14.65
CA ALA A 222 -4.90 6.45 13.99
C ALA A 222 -4.47 7.32 12.79
N TYR A 223 -5.41 7.79 11.96
CA TYR A 223 -5.09 8.76 10.90
C TYR A 223 -4.59 10.10 11.44
N ARG A 224 -5.18 10.61 12.53
CA ARG A 224 -4.73 11.84 13.17
C ARG A 224 -3.33 11.70 13.76
N ASP A 225 -3.03 10.56 14.36
CA ASP A 225 -1.71 10.24 14.88
C ASP A 225 -0.66 10.24 13.76
N ALA A 226 -0.93 9.59 12.64
CA ALA A 226 -0.04 9.63 11.48
C ALA A 226 0.22 11.06 10.97
N LEU A 227 -0.81 11.91 10.96
CA LEU A 227 -0.72 13.33 10.54
C LEU A 227 0.10 14.20 11.51
N GLN A 228 0.46 13.71 12.70
CA GLN A 228 1.40 14.43 13.58
C GLN A 228 2.85 14.36 13.07
N GLU A 229 3.20 13.30 12.35
CA GLU A 229 4.53 13.11 11.73
C GLU A 229 4.53 13.46 10.25
N LEU A 230 3.50 13.03 9.52
CA LEU A 230 3.30 13.39 8.13
C LEU A 230 2.72 14.80 8.08
N THR A 231 3.57 15.77 7.78
CA THR A 231 3.16 17.17 7.63
C THR A 231 3.20 17.58 6.18
N ARG A 232 2.33 18.53 5.81
CA ARG A 232 2.31 19.12 4.48
C ARG A 232 3.68 19.61 4.00
N ALA A 233 4.50 20.17 4.90
CA ALA A 233 5.80 20.72 4.57
C ALA A 233 6.87 19.65 4.27
N ARG A 234 6.79 18.48 4.92
CA ARG A 234 7.80 17.40 4.80
C ARG A 234 7.41 16.37 3.74
N SER A 235 6.14 15.99 3.73
CA SER A 235 5.60 14.94 2.88
C SER A 235 4.25 15.37 2.30
N PRO A 236 4.19 16.37 1.41
CA PRO A 236 2.93 16.99 0.97
C PRO A 236 1.91 15.99 0.41
N LEU A 237 2.36 15.05 -0.42
CA LEU A 237 1.46 14.05 -1.02
C LEU A 237 1.01 12.99 -0.01
N GLU A 238 1.91 12.45 0.80
CA GLU A 238 1.55 11.46 1.84
C GLU A 238 0.59 12.08 2.87
N TRP A 239 0.85 13.32 3.30
CA TRP A 239 -0.04 14.09 4.17
C TRP A 239 -1.43 14.24 3.54
N ALA A 240 -1.50 14.64 2.27
CA ALA A 240 -2.77 14.88 1.61
C ALA A 240 -3.58 13.60 1.33
N THR A 241 -2.92 12.50 0.97
CA THR A 241 -3.55 11.18 0.87
C THR A 241 -4.08 10.74 2.24
N THR A 242 -3.33 10.96 3.31
CA THR A 242 -3.76 10.65 4.68
C THR A 242 -4.97 11.50 5.11
N GLN A 243 -4.99 12.79 4.75
CA GLN A 243 -6.15 13.66 4.95
C GLN A 243 -7.38 13.18 4.17
N ASN A 244 -7.21 12.73 2.93
CA ASN A 244 -8.31 12.18 2.16
C ASN A 244 -8.88 10.92 2.82
N ASN A 245 -8.04 10.02 3.33
CA ASN A 245 -8.49 8.81 4.02
C ASN A 245 -9.17 9.13 5.37
N LEU A 246 -8.62 10.11 6.12
CA LEU A 246 -9.28 10.65 7.31
C LEU A 246 -10.69 11.19 6.98
N GLY A 247 -10.85 11.87 5.84
CA GLY A 247 -12.13 12.33 5.35
C GLY A 247 -13.13 11.19 5.11
N THR A 248 -12.69 10.10 4.51
CA THR A 248 -13.53 8.90 4.29
C THR A 248 -13.98 8.29 5.62
N ALA A 249 -13.07 8.06 6.56
CA ALA A 249 -13.39 7.49 7.86
C ALA A 249 -14.34 8.39 8.68
N LEU A 250 -14.14 9.71 8.63
CA LEU A 250 -15.04 10.70 9.23
C LEU A 250 -16.43 10.68 8.57
N LYS A 251 -16.50 10.47 7.26
CA LYS A 251 -17.75 10.31 6.54
C LYS A 251 -18.51 9.07 6.98
N ASP A 252 -17.84 7.93 7.08
CA ASP A 252 -18.50 6.68 7.52
C ASP A 252 -18.98 6.75 8.95
N LEU A 253 -18.21 7.39 9.83
CA LEU A 253 -18.63 7.67 11.19
C LEU A 253 -19.83 8.63 11.23
N GLY A 254 -19.75 9.75 10.50
CA GLY A 254 -20.81 10.75 10.44
C GLY A 254 -22.11 10.25 9.81
N ALA A 255 -22.05 9.28 8.90
CA ALA A 255 -23.24 8.64 8.34
C ALA A 255 -24.06 7.92 9.42
N ARG A 256 -23.39 7.33 10.42
CA ARG A 256 -24.00 6.59 11.56
C ARG A 256 -24.51 7.50 12.66
N GLU A 257 -23.96 8.69 12.78
CA GLU A 257 -24.36 9.69 13.76
C GLU A 257 -25.61 10.47 13.29
N SER A 258 -26.34 11.10 14.22
CA SER A 258 -27.51 11.92 13.89
C SER A 258 -27.15 13.32 13.40
N GLY A 259 -26.00 13.86 13.82
CA GLY A 259 -25.56 15.22 13.51
C GLY A 259 -24.69 15.33 12.25
N THR A 260 -24.35 16.56 11.86
CA THR A 260 -23.51 16.88 10.70
C THR A 260 -22.04 17.06 11.05
N ALA A 261 -21.69 17.22 12.34
CA ALA A 261 -20.36 17.65 12.76
C ALA A 261 -19.20 16.77 12.25
N ARG A 262 -19.37 15.44 12.20
CA ARG A 262 -18.36 14.53 11.62
C ARG A 262 -18.27 14.65 10.10
N LEU A 263 -19.40 14.85 9.41
CA LEU A 263 -19.45 15.07 7.97
C LEU A 263 -18.81 16.42 7.58
N GLU A 264 -19.01 17.46 8.38
CA GLU A 264 -18.35 18.76 8.19
C GLU A 264 -16.82 18.64 8.32
N LYS A 265 -16.34 17.88 9.31
CA LYS A 265 -14.91 17.55 9.44
C LYS A 265 -14.39 16.70 8.27
N ALA A 266 -15.21 15.82 7.70
CA ALA A 266 -14.85 15.09 6.49
C ALA A 266 -14.65 16.02 5.30
N VAL A 267 -15.53 17.02 5.12
CA VAL A 267 -15.36 18.06 4.09
C VAL A 267 -14.06 18.84 4.30
N GLU A 268 -13.76 19.23 5.54
CA GLU A 268 -12.50 19.92 5.88
C GLU A 268 -11.27 19.08 5.49
N ALA A 269 -11.23 17.81 5.89
CA ALA A 269 -10.12 16.92 5.59
C ALA A 269 -9.91 16.70 4.08
N HIS A 270 -10.98 16.49 3.31
CA HIS A 270 -10.85 16.39 1.85
C HIS A 270 -10.43 17.72 1.20
N ARG A 271 -10.90 18.87 1.71
CA ARG A 271 -10.45 20.19 1.21
C ARG A 271 -8.96 20.42 1.48
N GLU A 272 -8.48 20.06 2.66
CA GLU A 272 -7.04 20.07 2.98
C GLU A 272 -6.26 19.17 2.01
N ALA A 273 -6.74 17.95 1.75
CA ALA A 273 -6.13 17.05 0.77
C ALA A 273 -6.01 17.69 -0.63
N THR A 274 -7.06 18.36 -1.11
CA THR A 274 -7.05 19.00 -2.46
C THR A 274 -6.08 20.18 -2.60
N GLN A 275 -5.47 20.66 -1.52
CA GLN A 275 -4.41 21.67 -1.62
C GLN A 275 -3.12 21.12 -2.23
N GLU A 276 -2.87 19.81 -2.08
CA GLU A 276 -1.71 19.12 -2.67
C GLU A 276 -2.13 18.09 -3.73
N LEU A 277 -3.27 17.42 -3.53
CA LEU A 277 -3.91 16.54 -4.51
C LEU A 277 -4.65 17.37 -5.55
N THR A 278 -3.92 18.13 -6.37
CA THR A 278 -4.52 19.02 -7.37
C THR A 278 -4.69 18.33 -8.72
N ARG A 279 -5.66 18.79 -9.51
CA ARG A 279 -5.89 18.33 -10.89
C ARG A 279 -4.61 18.38 -11.74
N ALA A 280 -3.76 19.38 -11.53
CA ALA A 280 -2.52 19.57 -12.30
C ALA A 280 -1.37 18.65 -11.88
N ARG A 281 -1.33 18.22 -10.61
CA ARG A 281 -0.21 17.46 -10.06
C ARG A 281 -0.47 15.95 -10.02
N VAL A 282 -1.65 15.57 -9.58
CA VAL A 282 -2.09 14.17 -9.40
C VAL A 282 -3.56 14.04 -9.80
N PRO A 283 -3.87 14.18 -11.11
CA PRO A 283 -5.26 14.25 -11.61
C PRO A 283 -6.13 13.09 -11.14
N ASP A 284 -5.62 11.86 -11.16
CA ASP A 284 -6.33 10.66 -10.73
C ASP A 284 -6.73 10.75 -9.24
N GLN A 285 -5.80 11.13 -8.35
CA GLN A 285 -6.08 11.27 -6.91
C GLN A 285 -6.98 12.47 -6.60
N TRP A 286 -6.84 13.57 -7.36
CA TRP A 286 -7.76 14.71 -7.26
C TRP A 286 -9.19 14.29 -7.62
N ALA A 287 -9.39 13.56 -8.72
CA ALA A 287 -10.72 13.11 -9.14
C ALA A 287 -11.38 12.20 -8.10
N VAL A 288 -10.62 11.28 -7.50
CA VAL A 288 -11.09 10.44 -6.38
C VAL A 288 -11.48 11.30 -5.17
N THR A 289 -10.67 12.29 -4.81
CA THR A 289 -10.97 13.19 -3.69
C THR A 289 -12.22 14.03 -3.95
N GLN A 290 -12.44 14.49 -5.19
CA GLN A 290 -13.66 15.19 -5.61
C GLN A 290 -14.89 14.27 -5.56
N HIS A 291 -14.75 13.01 -5.98
CA HIS A 291 -15.82 12.02 -5.83
C HIS A 291 -16.20 11.86 -4.35
N ASN A 292 -15.21 11.73 -3.47
CA ASN A 292 -15.44 11.61 -2.02
C ASN A 292 -16.14 12.85 -1.45
N LEU A 293 -15.69 14.06 -1.82
CA LEU A 293 -16.38 15.30 -1.45
C LEU A 293 -17.85 15.29 -1.87
N ALA A 294 -18.17 14.85 -3.09
CA ALA A 294 -19.55 14.76 -3.55
C ALA A 294 -20.39 13.79 -2.71
N VAL A 295 -19.81 12.66 -2.28
CA VAL A 295 -20.47 11.72 -1.35
C VAL A 295 -20.76 12.39 0.00
N VAL A 296 -19.78 13.10 0.57
CA VAL A 296 -19.94 13.78 1.87
C VAL A 296 -21.01 14.86 1.81
N TYR A 297 -20.99 15.70 0.77
CA TYR A 297 -22.02 16.74 0.60
C TYR A 297 -23.41 16.14 0.40
N ARG A 298 -23.55 15.03 -0.32
CA ARG A 298 -24.84 14.34 -0.41
C ARG A 298 -25.30 13.85 0.98
N ALA A 299 -24.40 13.27 1.76
CA ALA A 299 -24.71 12.82 3.14
C ALA A 299 -25.11 13.99 4.05
N LEU A 300 -24.47 15.16 3.93
CA LEU A 300 -24.86 16.38 4.64
C LEU A 300 -26.29 16.79 4.27
N PHE A 301 -26.60 16.87 2.98
CA PHE A 301 -27.95 17.17 2.50
C PHE A 301 -28.99 16.17 3.03
N GLU A 302 -28.68 14.88 3.07
CA GLU A 302 -29.59 13.87 3.61
C GLU A 302 -29.94 14.13 5.10
N LYS A 303 -29.04 14.74 5.87
CA LYS A 303 -29.21 15.06 7.30
C LYS A 303 -29.88 16.41 7.55
N ASP A 304 -29.52 17.46 6.80
CA ASP A 304 -29.97 18.84 7.08
C ASP A 304 -30.90 19.45 6.02
N ARG A 305 -30.99 18.84 4.84
CA ARG A 305 -31.79 19.30 3.68
C ARG A 305 -31.39 20.68 3.15
N GLU A 306 -30.18 21.14 3.41
CA GLU A 306 -29.70 22.42 2.90
C GLU A 306 -29.32 22.33 1.40
N PRO A 307 -29.99 23.08 0.49
CA PRO A 307 -29.77 22.94 -0.96
C PRO A 307 -28.33 23.23 -1.43
N ARG A 308 -27.57 24.03 -0.66
CA ARG A 308 -26.16 24.32 -0.96
C ARG A 308 -25.31 23.03 -1.02
N HIS A 309 -25.61 22.04 -0.18
CA HIS A 309 -24.89 20.78 -0.16
C HIS A 309 -25.07 20.01 -1.47
N LEU A 310 -26.27 20.02 -2.08
CA LEU A 310 -26.43 19.42 -3.41
C LEU A 310 -25.72 20.21 -4.51
N ALA A 311 -25.65 21.54 -4.41
CA ALA A 311 -24.91 22.35 -5.38
C ALA A 311 -23.40 22.03 -5.32
N ASP A 312 -22.83 21.96 -4.12
CA ASP A 312 -21.44 21.60 -3.89
C ASP A 312 -21.15 20.14 -4.34
N ALA A 313 -22.08 19.22 -4.09
CA ALA A 313 -21.96 17.83 -4.52
C ALA A 313 -21.91 17.70 -6.05
N ILE A 314 -22.75 18.46 -6.77
CA ILE A 314 -22.76 18.50 -8.25
C ILE A 314 -21.44 19.05 -8.78
N LEU A 315 -20.95 20.15 -8.21
CA LEU A 315 -19.69 20.76 -8.65
C LEU A 315 -18.52 19.77 -8.52
N ALA A 316 -18.43 19.08 -7.37
CA ALA A 316 -17.36 18.11 -7.12
C ALA A 316 -17.46 16.90 -8.06
N ILE A 317 -18.65 16.30 -8.24
CA ILE A 317 -18.79 15.11 -9.08
C ILE A 317 -18.62 15.41 -10.58
N ASP A 318 -19.00 16.61 -11.04
CA ASP A 318 -18.79 17.04 -12.42
C ASP A 318 -17.29 17.21 -12.72
N GLY A 319 -16.54 17.80 -11.79
CA GLY A 319 -15.08 17.90 -11.88
C GLY A 319 -14.40 16.53 -11.94
N ALA A 320 -14.80 15.60 -11.07
CA ALA A 320 -14.28 14.22 -11.08
C ALA A 320 -14.57 13.51 -12.42
N LEU A 321 -15.80 13.63 -12.94
CA LEU A 321 -16.21 13.02 -14.20
C LEU A 321 -15.44 13.55 -15.41
N GLU A 322 -15.17 14.86 -15.45
CA GLU A 322 -14.40 15.47 -16.52
C GLU A 322 -12.98 14.88 -16.60
N GLU A 323 -12.34 14.73 -15.44
CA GLU A 323 -10.99 14.16 -15.36
C GLU A 323 -10.99 12.67 -15.70
N CYS A 324 -11.91 11.89 -15.14
CA CYS A 324 -12.02 10.45 -15.44
C CYS A 324 -12.29 10.18 -16.93
N ARG A 325 -13.05 11.04 -17.61
CA ARG A 325 -13.29 10.97 -19.07
C ARG A 325 -12.02 11.27 -19.86
N THR A 326 -11.30 12.32 -19.48
CA THR A 326 -10.01 12.68 -20.10
C THR A 326 -9.00 11.53 -20.00
N ALA A 327 -8.97 10.84 -18.86
CA ALA A 327 -8.09 9.71 -18.61
C ALA A 327 -8.62 8.34 -19.09
N ASN A 328 -9.80 8.30 -19.75
CA ASN A 328 -10.47 7.09 -20.22
C ASN A 328 -10.63 5.98 -19.14
N LYS A 329 -10.91 6.37 -17.89
CA LYS A 329 -11.03 5.45 -16.75
C LYS A 329 -12.46 4.91 -16.65
N SER A 330 -12.83 3.95 -17.50
CA SER A 330 -14.22 3.49 -17.68
C SER A 330 -14.97 3.17 -16.38
N ARG A 331 -14.32 2.47 -15.44
CA ARG A 331 -14.92 2.13 -14.12
C ARG A 331 -15.22 3.36 -13.26
N LEU A 332 -14.29 4.33 -13.21
CA LEU A 332 -14.49 5.55 -12.44
C LEU A 332 -15.56 6.45 -13.07
N ILE A 333 -15.64 6.49 -14.40
CA ILE A 333 -16.71 7.19 -15.13
C ILE A 333 -18.08 6.63 -14.75
N GLU A 334 -18.24 5.31 -14.72
CA GLU A 334 -19.50 4.66 -14.34
C GLU A 334 -19.90 4.99 -12.89
N MET A 335 -18.97 4.81 -11.95
CA MET A 335 -19.22 5.09 -10.52
C MET A 335 -19.60 6.56 -10.29
N ALA A 336 -18.83 7.49 -10.87
CA ALA A 336 -19.10 8.91 -10.72
C ALA A 336 -20.39 9.35 -11.44
N GLY A 337 -20.72 8.72 -12.57
CA GLY A 337 -21.97 8.94 -13.30
C GLY A 337 -23.20 8.52 -12.48
N ALA A 338 -23.16 7.32 -11.90
CA ALA A 338 -24.23 6.83 -11.04
C ALA A 338 -24.42 7.70 -9.78
N LEU A 339 -23.33 8.20 -9.19
CA LEU A 339 -23.41 9.14 -8.07
C LEU A 339 -24.07 10.46 -8.48
N ARG A 340 -23.66 11.02 -9.63
CA ARG A 340 -24.23 12.25 -10.17
C ARG A 340 -25.73 12.13 -10.41
N GLU A 341 -26.20 11.02 -10.98
CA GLU A 341 -27.64 10.79 -11.20
C GLU A 341 -28.42 10.81 -9.90
N LYS A 342 -27.92 10.17 -8.84
CA LYS A 342 -28.53 10.19 -7.51
C LYS A 342 -28.61 11.61 -6.92
N ILE A 343 -27.55 12.41 -7.08
CA ILE A 343 -27.51 13.79 -6.59
C ILE A 343 -28.52 14.66 -7.36
N LEU A 344 -28.64 14.49 -8.67
CA LEU A 344 -29.60 15.24 -9.49
C LEU A 344 -31.06 14.86 -9.18
N ALA A 345 -31.33 13.58 -8.93
CA ALA A 345 -32.65 13.12 -8.49
C ALA A 345 -33.07 13.82 -7.18
N ALA A 346 -32.18 13.82 -6.17
CA ALA A 346 -32.43 14.50 -4.90
C ALA A 346 -32.65 16.02 -5.04
N LYS A 347 -32.01 16.65 -6.03
CA LYS A 347 -32.20 18.09 -6.32
C LYS A 347 -33.55 18.38 -6.97
N GLY A 348 -34.08 17.46 -7.78
CA GLY A 348 -35.39 17.60 -8.42
C GLY A 348 -36.57 17.41 -7.46
N GLU A 349 -36.33 16.90 -6.25
CA GLU A 349 -37.33 16.72 -5.19
C GLU A 349 -37.50 17.96 -4.28
N LEU A 350 -36.59 18.95 -4.40
CA LEU A 350 -36.67 20.26 -3.75
C LEU A 350 -37.57 21.22 -4.54
#